data_AF-T1BY18-F1
#
_entry.id   AF-T1BY18-F1
#
_cell.length_a   1.000
_cell.length_b   1.000
_cell.length_c   1.000
_cell.angle_alpha   90.00
_cell.angle_beta   90.00
_cell.angle_gamma   90.00
#
_symmetry.space_group_name_H-M   'P 1'
#
loop_
_entity.id
_entity.type
_entity.pdbx_description
1 polymer ?
#
loop_
_entity_poly.entity_id
_entity_poly.type
_entity_poly.pdbx_seq_one_letter_code
_entity_poly.pdbx_strand_id
1 'polypeptide(L)'
;GEQRELWVVDEAGMISARDMQRLLEKADRERAVVILAGDTQQLGSVEAGEAFDQIRERFGSADLTNIKRQKNSQLRSAIYDAIRGDAKAALDKVPVTELKTRGERVDEIARLYMSRSAEQRASTIVLAPGKD
;
A
#
# COMPACT_ATOMS: atom_id res chain seq x y z
N GLY A 1 4.39 -38.33 9.64
CA GLY A 1 3.75 -37.27 10.45
C GLY A 1 3.26 -36.22 9.47
N GLU A 2 1.99 -35.85 9.51
CA GLU A 2 1.42 -34.88 8.56
C GLU A 2 2.09 -33.51 8.75
N GLN A 3 2.64 -32.98 7.66
CA GLN A 3 3.24 -31.66 7.64
C GLN A 3 2.10 -30.64 7.47
N ARG A 4 1.84 -29.84 8.51
CA ARG A 4 0.82 -28.78 8.45
C ARG A 4 1.38 -27.59 7.68
N GLU A 5 0.71 -27.20 6.61
CA GLU A 5 1.09 -26.04 5.81
C GLU A 5 0.40 -24.76 6.30
N LEU A 6 1.11 -23.64 6.18
CA LEU A 6 0.62 -22.29 6.44
C LEU A 6 0.92 -21.43 5.21
N TRP A 7 -0.11 -20.90 4.58
CA TRP A 7 0.01 -20.02 3.42
C TRP A 7 -0.30 -18.60 3.84
N VAL A 8 0.66 -17.70 3.66
CA VAL A 8 0.49 -16.27 3.90
C VAL A 8 0.41 -15.58 2.55
N VAL A 9 -0.70 -14.89 2.31
CA VAL A 9 -0.98 -14.20 1.06
C VAL A 9 -0.94 -12.70 1.33
N ASP A 10 0.08 -12.04 0.81
CA ASP A 10 0.23 -10.58 0.91
C ASP A 10 -0.50 -9.88 -0.25
N GLU A 11 -0.91 -8.63 -0.04
CA GLU A 11 -1.73 -7.84 -0.97
C GLU A 11 -3.00 -8.57 -1.47
N ALA A 12 -3.66 -9.29 -0.56
CA ALA A 12 -4.84 -10.10 -0.87
C ALA A 12 -6.03 -9.29 -1.42
N GLY A 13 -6.10 -7.98 -1.16
CA GLY A 13 -7.09 -7.07 -1.75
C GLY A 13 -6.95 -6.90 -3.27
N MET A 14 -5.79 -7.25 -3.84
CA MET A 14 -5.55 -7.23 -5.28
C MET A 14 -5.94 -8.53 -5.99
N ILE A 15 -6.32 -9.59 -5.25
CA ILE A 15 -6.67 -10.89 -5.83
C ILE A 15 -8.12 -10.87 -6.27
N SER A 16 -8.38 -11.28 -7.52
CA SER A 16 -9.75 -11.41 -8.01
C SER A 16 -10.53 -12.50 -7.28
N ALA A 17 -11.86 -12.37 -7.22
CA ALA A 17 -12.70 -13.38 -6.57
C ALA A 17 -12.49 -14.80 -7.13
N ARG A 18 -12.24 -14.92 -8.43
CA ARG A 18 -12.00 -16.21 -9.09
C ARG A 18 -10.70 -16.86 -8.63
N ASP A 19 -9.62 -16.08 -8.54
CA ASP A 19 -8.32 -16.61 -8.12
C ASP A 19 -8.28 -16.86 -6.61
N MET A 20 -8.98 -16.04 -5.82
CA MET A 20 -9.19 -16.29 -4.39
C MET A 20 -9.90 -17.63 -4.16
N GLN A 21 -10.97 -17.92 -4.92
CA GLN A 21 -11.66 -19.20 -4.83
C GLN A 21 -10.71 -20.37 -5.13
N ARG A 22 -9.95 -20.30 -6.23
CA ARG A 22 -8.98 -21.35 -6.60
C ARG A 22 -7.91 -21.55 -5.53
N LEU A 23 -7.43 -20.46 -4.91
CA LEU A 23 -6.46 -20.49 -3.84
C LEU A 23 -7.01 -21.23 -2.62
N LEU A 24 -8.22 -20.88 -2.18
CA LEU A 24 -8.85 -21.50 -1.02
C LEU A 24 -9.22 -22.97 -1.26
N GLU A 25 -9.72 -23.33 -2.44
CA GLU A 25 -9.97 -24.72 -2.83
C GLU A 25 -8.69 -25.56 -2.81
N LYS A 26 -7.56 -24.99 -3.23
CA LYS A 26 -6.27 -25.67 -3.17
C LYS A 26 -5.81 -25.82 -1.72
N ALA A 27 -5.90 -24.77 -0.91
CA ALA A 27 -5.52 -24.82 0.50
C ALA A 27 -6.34 -25.87 1.27
N ASP A 28 -7.64 -26.00 0.99
CA ASP A 28 -8.50 -27.02 1.59
C ASP A 28 -8.04 -28.44 1.27
N ARG A 29 -7.70 -28.73 0.00
CA ARG A 29 -7.17 -30.03 -0.43
C ARG A 29 -5.86 -30.40 0.27
N GLU A 30 -4.98 -29.43 0.47
CA GLU A 30 -3.69 -29.61 1.16
C GLU A 30 -3.82 -29.51 2.69
N ARG A 31 -5.02 -29.26 3.22
CA ARG A 31 -5.28 -28.98 4.64
C ARG A 31 -4.38 -27.86 5.20
N ALA A 32 -4.11 -26.86 4.37
CA ALA A 32 -3.32 -25.69 4.71
C ALA A 32 -4.15 -24.66 5.48
N VAL A 33 -3.54 -24.00 6.47
CA VAL A 33 -4.10 -22.80 7.09
C VAL A 33 -3.75 -21.60 6.22
N VAL A 34 -4.71 -20.73 5.93
CA VAL A 34 -4.49 -19.53 5.10
C VAL A 34 -4.60 -18.28 5.95
N ILE A 35 -3.61 -17.39 5.85
CA ILE A 35 -3.63 -16.03 6.37
C ILE A 35 -3.62 -15.07 5.19
N LEU A 36 -4.65 -14.23 5.11
CA LEU A 36 -4.74 -13.18 4.10
C LEU A 36 -4.33 -11.84 4.74
N ALA A 37 -3.40 -11.14 4.11
CA ALA A 37 -2.95 -9.80 4.50
C ALA A 37 -3.15 -8.85 3.31
N GLY A 38 -3.63 -7.65 3.57
CA GLY A 38 -3.89 -6.65 2.54
C GLY A 38 -4.46 -5.37 3.14
N ASP A 39 -4.58 -4.35 2.29
CA ASP A 39 -5.10 -3.02 2.66
C ASP A 39 -6.41 -2.76 1.91
N THR A 40 -7.51 -2.59 2.65
CA THR A 40 -8.84 -2.33 2.06
C THR A 40 -9.04 -0.88 1.65
N GLN A 41 -8.09 0.02 1.97
CA GLN A 41 -8.11 1.41 1.50
C GLN A 41 -7.32 1.61 0.21
N GLN A 42 -6.54 0.61 -0.23
CA GLN A 42 -5.91 0.63 -1.55
C GLN A 42 -6.95 0.21 -2.60
N LEU A 43 -6.89 0.83 -3.79
CA LEU A 43 -7.78 0.50 -4.91
C LEU A 43 -7.74 -1.02 -5.15
N GLY A 44 -8.87 -1.68 -4.87
CA GLY A 44 -8.99 -3.13 -4.98
C GLY A 44 -8.82 -3.63 -6.42
N SER A 45 -8.77 -4.95 -6.56
CA SER A 45 -8.82 -5.62 -7.87
C SER A 45 -9.91 -5.00 -8.77
N VAL A 46 -9.55 -4.69 -10.02
CA VAL A 46 -10.47 -4.18 -11.04
C VAL A 46 -11.57 -5.21 -11.37
N GLU A 47 -11.35 -6.50 -11.10
CA GLU A 47 -12.36 -7.54 -11.30
C GLU A 47 -13.40 -7.54 -10.18
N ALA A 48 -14.67 -7.68 -10.58
CA ALA A 48 -15.83 -7.68 -9.71
C ALA A 48 -15.71 -8.67 -8.54
N GLY A 49 -15.95 -8.17 -7.33
CA GLY A 49 -16.05 -8.94 -6.10
C GLY A 49 -14.80 -8.79 -5.23
N GLU A 50 -14.90 -7.95 -4.20
CA GLU A 50 -13.89 -7.83 -3.15
C GLU A 50 -13.92 -9.08 -2.25
N ALA A 51 -13.43 -10.21 -2.76
CA ALA A 51 -13.45 -11.48 -2.02
C ALA A 51 -12.69 -11.35 -0.69
N PHE A 52 -11.61 -10.57 -0.67
CA PHE A 52 -10.89 -10.25 0.57
C PHE A 52 -11.78 -9.56 1.61
N ASP A 53 -12.52 -8.53 1.21
CA ASP A 53 -13.44 -7.80 2.09
C ASP A 53 -14.60 -8.69 2.55
N GLN A 54 -15.18 -9.50 1.68
CA GLN A 54 -16.23 -10.44 2.05
C GLN A 54 -15.75 -11.49 3.06
N ILE A 55 -14.53 -12.01 2.89
CA ILE A 55 -13.92 -12.96 3.84
C ILE A 55 -13.69 -12.28 5.18
N ARG A 56 -13.16 -11.04 5.17
CA ARG A 56 -12.99 -10.23 6.38
C ARG A 56 -14.31 -10.01 7.11
N GLU A 57 -15.36 -9.59 6.42
CA GLU A 57 -16.68 -9.35 7.02
C GLU A 57 -17.28 -10.61 7.63
N ARG A 58 -17.07 -11.76 6.97
CA ARG A 58 -17.65 -13.04 7.41
C ARG A 58 -16.90 -13.70 8.56
N PHE A 59 -15.57 -13.64 8.56
CA PHE A 59 -14.72 -14.37 9.51
C PHE A 59 -14.00 -13.48 10.53
N GLY A 60 -14.09 -12.15 10.36
CA GLY A 60 -13.34 -11.16 11.13
C GLY A 60 -11.91 -10.96 10.63
N SER A 61 -11.28 -9.89 11.11
CA SER A 61 -9.86 -9.59 10.86
C SER A 61 -9.20 -9.02 12.12
N ALA A 62 -7.87 -8.97 12.09
CA ALA A 62 -7.08 -8.18 13.02
C ALA A 62 -6.45 -7.01 12.25
N ASP A 63 -6.67 -5.79 12.73
CA ASP A 63 -6.16 -4.58 12.06
C ASP A 63 -4.80 -4.16 12.62
N LEU A 64 -3.84 -3.91 11.73
CA LEU A 64 -2.51 -3.42 12.08
C LEU A 64 -2.47 -1.88 12.02
N THR A 65 -2.77 -1.22 13.13
CA THR A 65 -2.89 0.25 13.20
C THR A 65 -1.59 0.98 13.55
N ASN A 66 -0.54 0.25 13.93
CA ASN A 66 0.70 0.82 14.43
C ASN A 66 1.78 0.90 13.33
N ILE A 67 2.10 2.11 12.91
CA ILE A 67 3.17 2.36 11.93
C ILE A 67 4.53 2.13 12.58
N LYS A 68 5.27 1.12 12.06
CA LYS A 68 6.65 0.78 12.48
C LYS A 68 7.71 1.20 11.47
N ARG A 69 7.35 1.40 10.20
CA ARG A 69 8.29 1.65 9.10
C ARG A 69 8.98 3.01 9.22
N GLN A 70 8.24 4.06 9.57
CA GLN A 70 8.77 5.41 9.74
C GLN A 70 9.37 5.59 11.14
N LYS A 71 10.69 5.76 11.20
CA LYS A 71 11.44 6.03 12.43
C LYS A 71 11.35 7.49 12.89
N ASN A 72 11.10 8.42 11.96
CA ASN A 72 10.93 9.84 12.27
C ASN A 72 9.50 10.10 12.77
N SER A 73 9.38 10.64 13.99
CA SER A 73 8.10 10.88 14.67
C SER A 73 7.22 11.91 13.95
N GLN A 74 7.81 12.95 13.35
CA GLN A 74 7.09 13.98 12.60
C GLN A 74 6.51 13.41 11.31
N LEU A 75 7.30 12.68 10.52
CA LEU A 75 6.82 12.01 9.30
C LEU A 75 5.76 10.96 9.63
N ARG A 76 5.93 10.21 10.72
CA ARG A 76 4.92 9.25 11.18
C ARG A 76 3.61 9.95 11.54
N SER A 77 3.67 11.12 12.20
CA SER A 77 2.47 11.90 12.49
C SER A 77 1.79 12.44 11.22
N ALA A 78 2.56 12.86 10.23
CA ALA A 78 2.02 13.29 8.93
C ALA A 78 1.22 12.17 8.25
N ILE A 79 1.75 10.95 8.27
CA ILE A 79 1.06 9.78 7.70
C ILE A 79 -0.24 9.48 8.44
N TYR A 80 -0.23 9.54 9.78
CA TYR A 80 -1.46 9.33 10.55
C TYR A 80 -2.56 10.35 10.21
N ASP A 81 -2.21 11.60 9.93
CA ASP A 81 -3.20 12.60 9.52
C ASP A 81 -3.71 12.35 8.11
N ALA A 82 -2.82 11.94 7.19
CA ALA A 82 -3.20 11.53 5.84
C ALA A 82 -4.18 10.34 5.86
N ILE A 83 -3.92 9.31 6.69
CA ILE A 83 -4.82 8.16 6.87
C ILE A 83 -6.20 8.60 7.42
N ARG A 84 -6.27 9.67 8.21
CA ARG A 84 -7.54 10.23 8.72
C ARG A 84 -8.23 11.17 7.72
N GLY A 85 -7.62 11.42 6.56
CA GLY A 85 -8.14 12.35 5.55
C GLY A 85 -7.84 13.83 5.82
N ASP A 86 -7.01 14.18 6.81
CA ASP A 86 -6.58 15.56 7.05
C ASP A 86 -5.32 15.88 6.24
N ALA A 87 -5.53 16.12 4.94
CA ALA A 87 -4.44 16.42 4.00
C ALA A 87 -3.65 17.68 4.41
N LYS A 88 -4.31 18.68 4.99
CA LYS A 88 -3.65 19.93 5.41
C LYS A 88 -2.69 19.67 6.57
N ALA A 89 -3.16 19.04 7.64
CA ALA A 89 -2.31 18.72 8.79
C ALA A 89 -1.14 17.80 8.41
N ALA A 90 -1.35 16.90 7.45
CA ALA A 90 -0.29 16.05 6.91
C ALA A 90 0.78 16.86 6.15
N LEU A 91 0.35 17.77 5.26
CA LEU A 91 1.24 18.59 4.44
C LEU A 91 2.06 19.59 5.29
N ASP A 92 1.46 20.16 6.35
CA ASP A 92 2.14 21.07 7.28
C ASP A 92 3.34 20.40 8.00
N LYS A 93 3.40 19.07 8.00
CA LYS A 93 4.44 18.26 8.67
C LYS A 93 5.53 17.77 7.73
N VAL A 94 5.45 18.04 6.44
CA VAL A 94 6.46 17.65 5.44
C VAL A 94 6.96 18.87 4.66
N PRO A 95 8.20 18.85 4.13
CA PRO A 95 8.66 19.92 3.25
C PRO A 95 7.86 19.94 1.96
N VAL A 96 7.17 21.05 1.68
CA VAL A 96 6.38 21.25 0.46
C VAL A 96 6.90 22.46 -0.29
N THR A 97 7.17 22.28 -1.59
CA THR A 97 7.45 23.38 -2.52
C THR A 97 6.34 23.41 -3.56
N GLU A 98 5.57 24.50 -3.58
CA GLU A 98 4.49 24.69 -4.54
C GLU A 98 4.99 25.46 -5.78
N LEU A 99 4.75 24.89 -6.96
CA LEU A 99 5.07 25.51 -8.24
C LEU A 99 3.82 25.51 -9.13
N LYS A 100 3.54 26.67 -9.74
CA LYS A 100 2.25 26.97 -10.36
C LYS A 100 2.00 26.14 -11.61
N THR A 101 3.00 26.02 -12.47
CA THR A 101 2.86 25.34 -13.76
C THR A 101 3.42 23.92 -13.73
N ARG A 102 2.90 23.08 -14.64
CA ARG A 102 3.45 21.73 -14.84
C ARG A 102 4.91 21.79 -15.31
N GLY A 103 5.27 22.77 -16.16
CA GLY A 103 6.64 22.95 -16.64
C GLY A 103 7.60 23.19 -15.49
N GLU A 104 7.32 24.19 -14.65
CA GLU A 104 8.14 24.50 -13.46
C GLU A 104 8.28 23.29 -12.53
N ARG A 105 7.20 22.53 -12.28
CA ARG A 105 7.27 21.31 -11.45
C ARG A 105 8.20 20.26 -12.05
N VAL A 106 8.09 20.00 -13.35
CA VAL A 106 8.93 19.00 -14.03
C VAL A 106 10.39 19.42 -14.02
N ASP A 107 10.68 20.69 -14.32
CA ASP A 107 12.03 21.23 -14.35
C ASP A 107 12.69 21.16 -12.96
N GLU A 108 11.96 21.54 -11.91
CA GLU A 108 12.47 21.50 -10.54
C GLU A 108 12.68 20.05 -10.06
N ILE A 109 11.76 19.13 -10.33
CA ILE A 109 11.91 17.71 -10.00
C ILE A 109 13.15 17.14 -10.70
N ALA A 110 13.33 17.42 -11.99
CA ALA A 110 14.48 16.96 -12.76
C ALA A 110 15.78 17.53 -12.19
N ARG A 111 15.82 18.84 -11.91
CA ARG A 111 16.97 19.52 -11.29
C ARG A 111 17.32 18.90 -9.93
N LEU A 112 16.33 18.71 -9.05
CA LEU A 112 16.53 18.12 -7.72
C LEU A 112 17.04 16.69 -7.84
N TYR A 113 16.45 15.87 -8.70
CA TYR A 113 16.87 14.49 -8.90
C TYR A 113 18.30 14.40 -9.45
N MET A 114 18.66 15.24 -10.43
CA MET A 114 20.01 15.30 -11.00
C MET A 114 21.07 15.82 -10.02
N SER A 115 20.69 16.66 -9.07
CA SER A 115 21.61 17.17 -8.03
C SER A 115 22.03 16.11 -6.99
N ARG A 116 21.37 14.96 -6.94
CA ARG A 116 21.67 13.84 -6.03
C ARG A 116 22.86 13.01 -6.52
N SER A 117 23.58 12.35 -5.60
CA SER A 117 24.61 11.36 -5.95
C SER A 117 24.01 10.13 -6.65
N ALA A 118 24.85 9.27 -7.24
CA ALA A 118 24.38 8.04 -7.88
C ALA A 118 23.62 7.12 -6.90
N GLU A 119 24.13 6.99 -5.68
CA GLU A 119 23.54 6.18 -4.60
C GLU A 119 22.21 6.76 -4.11
N GLN A 120 22.14 8.09 -3.99
CA GLN A 120 20.91 8.79 -3.61
C GLN A 120 19.85 8.67 -4.70
N ARG A 121 20.23 8.77 -5.98
CA ARG A 121 19.29 8.58 -7.09
C ARG A 121 18.74 7.15 -7.13
N ALA A 122 19.59 6.15 -6.87
CA ALA A 122 19.18 4.74 -6.82
C ALA A 122 18.16 4.45 -5.71
N SER A 123 18.10 5.28 -4.66
CA SER A 123 17.15 5.17 -3.55
C SER A 123 16.02 6.21 -3.58
N THR A 124 15.93 7.01 -4.65
CA THR A 124 14.91 8.06 -4.80
C THR A 124 13.88 7.65 -5.84
N ILE A 125 12.61 7.64 -5.45
CA ILE A 125 11.46 7.40 -6.34
C ILE A 125 10.82 8.75 -6.69
N VAL A 126 10.57 8.99 -7.97
CA VAL A 126 9.75 10.12 -8.45
C VAL A 126 8.39 9.58 -8.85
N LEU A 127 7.33 10.07 -8.20
CA LEU A 127 5.95 9.72 -8.51
C LEU A 127 5.29 10.90 -9.22
N ALA A 128 4.66 10.62 -10.35
CA ALA A 128 3.81 11.57 -11.07
C ALA A 128 2.49 10.87 -11.38
N PRO A 129 1.36 11.29 -10.78
CA PRO A 129 0.06 10.73 -11.17
C PRO A 129 -0.17 11.00 -12.66
N GLY A 130 -0.65 9.98 -13.38
CA GLY A 130 -1.03 10.09 -14.77
C GLY A 130 -2.17 11.10 -14.96
N LYS A 131 -2.34 11.59 -16.19
CA LYS A 131 -3.60 12.23 -16.57
C LYS A 131 -4.64 11.13 -16.72
N ASP A 132 -5.75 11.23 -15.99
CA ASP A 132 -7.03 10.75 -16.51
C ASP A 132 -7.38 11.58 -17.77
#